data_AF-A0AAV6YAZ4-F1
#
_entry.id   AF-A0AAV6YAZ4-F1
#
_cell.length_a   1.000
_cell.length_b   1.000
_cell.length_c   1.000
_cell.angle_alpha   90.00
_cell.angle_beta   90.00
_cell.angle_gamma   90.00
#
_symmetry.space_group_name_H-M   'P 1'
#
loop_
_entity.id
_entity.type
_entity.pdbx_description
1 polymer ?
#
loop_
_entity_poly.entity_id
_entity_poly.type
_entity_poly.pdbx_seq_one_letter_code
_entity_poly.pdbx_strand_id
1 'polypeptide(L)'
;PEFRLSFPQLTGILTLAFFIHNCIITLLKNNRKPENNIRDLSVAYLLVGLTYLYVGVMVFGSFPSPPLAKECIQQNFLDNFPSDDVLSFIARIFLLFQMMTVYPLLGYLVRAQLLGHLFGDTYPR
;
A
#
# COMPACT_ATOMS: atom_id res chain seq x y z
N PRO A 1 23.01 2.99 -17.66
CA PRO A 1 22.04 4.09 -17.58
C PRO A 1 21.42 4.19 -16.17
N GLU A 2 21.79 5.23 -15.43
CA GLU A 2 21.30 5.49 -14.05
C GLU A 2 19.78 5.75 -14.01
N PHE A 3 19.20 6.27 -15.09
CA PHE A 3 17.75 6.40 -15.26
C PHE A 3 17.22 5.33 -16.22
N ARG A 4 16.26 4.52 -15.73
CA ARG A 4 15.55 3.52 -16.53
C ARG A 4 14.30 4.14 -17.16
N LEU A 5 14.03 3.81 -18.42
CA LEU A 5 12.80 4.22 -19.12
C LEU A 5 11.52 3.58 -18.54
N SER A 6 11.67 2.61 -17.65
CA SER A 6 10.57 1.96 -16.92
C SER A 6 10.02 2.76 -15.74
N PHE A 7 10.42 4.04 -15.57
CA PHE A 7 9.88 4.92 -14.53
C PHE A 7 8.33 5.00 -14.45
N PRO A 8 7.55 4.86 -15.56
CA PRO A 8 6.08 4.91 -15.46
C PRO A 8 5.49 3.73 -14.69
N GLN A 9 6.20 2.61 -14.59
CA GLN A 9 5.75 1.46 -13.79
C GLN A 9 5.75 1.81 -12.30
N LEU A 10 6.77 2.53 -11.85
CA LEU A 10 6.88 2.98 -10.46
C LEU A 10 5.76 3.96 -10.11
N THR A 11 5.49 4.94 -10.98
CA THR A 11 4.41 5.92 -10.75
C THR A 11 3.04 5.26 -10.68
N GLY A 12 2.79 4.23 -11.49
CA GLY A 12 1.56 3.43 -11.42
C GLY A 12 1.39 2.73 -10.06
N ILE A 13 2.44 2.09 -9.56
CA ILE A 13 2.42 1.42 -8.24
C ILE A 13 2.22 2.44 -7.12
N LEU A 14 2.93 3.58 -7.17
CA LEU A 14 2.79 4.65 -6.17
C LEU A 14 1.37 5.23 -6.14
N THR A 15 0.71 5.34 -7.29
CA THR A 15 -0.68 5.82 -7.37
C THR A 15 -1.61 4.93 -6.55
N LEU A 16 -1.43 3.60 -6.61
CA LEU A 16 -2.20 2.67 -5.78
C LEU A 16 -1.74 2.69 -4.31
N ALA A 17 -0.44 2.89 -4.06
CA ALA A 17 0.11 2.96 -2.70
C ALA A 17 -0.44 4.15 -1.88
N PHE A 18 -0.82 5.24 -2.55
CA PHE A 18 -1.43 6.44 -1.95
C PHE A 18 -2.96 6.52 -2.16
N PHE A 19 -3.60 5.38 -2.37
CA PHE A 19 -5.03 5.31 -2.65
C PHE A 19 -5.90 5.35 -1.39
N ILE A 20 -6.30 6.56 -0.99
CA ILE A 20 -7.32 6.79 0.06
C ILE A 20 -8.38 7.82 -0.34
N HIS A 21 -8.24 8.42 -1.52
CA HIS A 21 -9.08 9.50 -2.03
C HIS A 21 -10.59 9.22 -1.96
N ASN A 22 -11.01 7.97 -2.11
CA ASN A 22 -12.43 7.59 -2.10
C ASN A 22 -13.08 7.57 -0.72
N CYS A 23 -12.31 7.34 0.35
CA CYS A 23 -12.85 7.21 1.72
C CYS A 23 -12.41 8.34 2.66
N ILE A 24 -11.52 9.20 2.19
CA ILE A 24 -10.94 10.30 2.97
C ILE A 24 -11.98 11.26 3.56
N ILE A 25 -13.02 11.61 2.79
CA ILE A 25 -14.07 12.54 3.25
C ILE A 25 -14.85 11.93 4.43
N THR A 26 -15.24 10.65 4.31
CA THR A 26 -15.95 9.93 5.37
C THR A 26 -15.08 9.79 6.62
N LEU A 27 -13.78 9.53 6.45
CA LEU A 27 -12.83 9.42 7.55
C LEU A 27 -12.67 10.75 8.29
N LEU A 28 -12.42 11.85 7.56
CA LEU A 28 -12.21 13.18 8.14
C LEU A 28 -13.47 13.76 8.79
N LYS A 29 -14.68 13.35 8.35
CA LYS A 29 -15.94 13.75 8.98
C LYS A 29 -16.08 13.23 10.41
N ASN A 30 -15.39 12.14 10.74
CA ASN A 30 -15.38 11.57 12.09
C ASN A 30 -14.34 12.25 13.02
N ASN A 31 -13.56 13.21 12.52
CA ASN A 31 -12.57 13.89 13.35
C ASN A 31 -13.24 14.83 14.36
N ARG A 32 -12.78 14.80 15.63
CA ARG A 32 -13.33 15.63 16.70
C ARG A 32 -13.06 17.12 16.49
N LYS A 33 -11.97 17.47 15.80
CA LYS A 33 -11.53 18.85 15.53
C LYS A 33 -11.33 19.07 14.02
N PRO A 34 -12.41 19.34 13.27
CA PRO A 34 -12.35 19.42 11.82
C PRO A 34 -11.46 20.54 11.28
N GLU A 35 -11.13 21.54 12.10
CA GLU A 35 -10.25 22.67 11.74
C GLU A 35 -8.81 22.21 11.45
N ASN A 36 -8.40 21.09 12.04
CA ASN A 36 -7.06 20.52 11.87
C ASN A 36 -6.98 19.49 10.74
N ASN A 37 -8.08 19.21 10.04
CA ASN A 37 -8.15 18.12 9.05
C ASN A 37 -7.05 18.18 7.98
N ILE A 38 -6.72 19.39 7.48
CA ILE A 38 -5.68 19.56 6.46
C ILE A 38 -4.29 19.22 7.01
N ARG A 39 -4.00 19.63 8.25
CA ARG A 39 -2.73 19.34 8.92
C ARG A 39 -2.62 17.85 9.22
N ASP A 40 -3.66 17.26 9.78
CA ASP A 40 -3.65 15.85 10.16
C ASP A 40 -3.50 14.97 8.90
N LEU A 41 -4.13 15.37 7.80
CA LEU A 41 -3.99 14.70 6.52
C LEU A 41 -2.59 14.84 5.91
N SER A 42 -2.03 16.05 5.89
CA SER A 42 -0.70 16.27 5.31
C SER A 42 0.40 15.52 6.08
N VAL A 43 0.30 15.50 7.41
CA VAL A 43 1.17 14.72 8.28
C VAL A 43 1.00 13.23 7.99
N ALA A 44 -0.23 12.72 7.84
CA ALA A 44 -0.45 11.32 7.49
C ALA A 44 0.20 10.93 6.16
N TYR A 45 0.02 11.72 5.09
CA TYR A 45 0.67 11.47 3.80
C TYR A 45 2.20 11.55 3.87
N LEU A 46 2.74 12.51 4.63
CA LEU A 46 4.18 12.63 4.85
C LEU A 46 4.74 11.38 5.55
N LEU A 47 4.08 10.91 6.62
CA LEU A 47 4.49 9.71 7.34
C LEU A 47 4.44 8.47 6.43
N VAL A 48 3.35 8.29 5.68
CA VAL A 48 3.22 7.18 4.72
C VAL A 48 4.34 7.25 3.67
N GLY A 49 4.59 8.41 3.09
CA GLY A 49 5.68 8.59 2.12
C GLY A 49 7.05 8.28 2.71
N LEU A 50 7.32 8.72 3.94
CA LEU A 50 8.58 8.40 4.63
C LEU A 50 8.69 6.90 4.92
N THR A 51 7.61 6.21 5.29
CA THR A 51 7.66 4.75 5.51
C THR A 51 7.97 3.98 4.22
N TYR A 52 7.34 4.35 3.10
CA TYR A 52 7.63 3.74 1.80
C TYR A 52 9.05 4.03 1.33
N LEU A 53 9.51 5.27 1.50
CA LEU A 53 10.88 5.66 1.16
C LEU A 53 11.89 4.89 2.01
N TYR A 54 11.67 4.81 3.33
CA TYR A 54 12.54 4.09 4.25
C TYR A 54 12.69 2.62 3.85
N VAL A 55 11.59 1.89 3.66
CA VAL A 55 11.63 0.48 3.26
C VAL A 55 12.28 0.32 1.89
N GLY A 56 11.90 1.16 0.91
CA GLY A 56 12.46 1.10 -0.45
C GLY A 56 13.98 1.33 -0.49
N VAL A 57 14.47 2.35 0.22
CA VAL A 57 15.90 2.65 0.29
C VAL A 57 16.67 1.57 1.05
N MET A 58 16.14 1.06 2.16
CA MET A 58 16.79 -0.01 2.93
C MET A 58 16.90 -1.30 2.11
N VAL A 59 15.81 -1.75 1.49
CA VAL A 59 15.82 -2.98 0.67
C VAL A 59 16.75 -2.84 -0.53
N PHE A 60 16.72 -1.71 -1.23
CA PHE A 60 17.58 -1.47 -2.38
C PHE A 60 19.06 -1.28 -2.00
N GLY A 61 19.32 -0.63 -0.86
CA GLY A 61 20.66 -0.34 -0.34
C GLY A 61 21.35 -1.56 0.26
N SER A 62 20.62 -2.38 1.03
CA SER A 62 21.12 -3.60 1.65
C SER A 62 21.17 -4.80 0.72
N PHE A 63 20.64 -4.70 -0.51
CA PHE A 63 20.72 -5.79 -1.49
C PHE A 63 22.19 -6.11 -1.83
N PRO A 64 22.62 -7.38 -1.75
CA PRO A 64 24.01 -7.78 -1.91
C PRO A 64 24.52 -7.62 -3.36
N SER A 65 24.91 -6.40 -3.70
CA SER A 65 25.61 -6.01 -4.93
C SER A 65 27.08 -5.77 -4.56
N PRO A 66 28.08 -6.35 -5.25
CA PRO A 66 28.06 -6.87 -6.62
C PRO A 66 27.73 -8.36 -6.90
N PRO A 67 27.64 -9.31 -5.94
CA PRO A 67 27.44 -10.72 -6.29
C PRO A 67 26.06 -11.01 -6.91
N LEU A 68 25.04 -10.21 -6.62
CA LEU A 68 23.73 -10.27 -7.26
C LEU A 68 23.41 -8.95 -7.97
N ALA A 69 22.89 -9.06 -9.20
CA ALA A 69 22.42 -7.90 -9.94
C ALA A 69 21.16 -7.32 -9.27
N LYS A 70 21.07 -5.99 -9.18
CA LYS A 70 19.87 -5.30 -8.65
C LYS A 70 18.60 -5.54 -9.48
N GLU A 71 18.73 -6.15 -10.66
CA GLU A 71 17.60 -6.60 -11.48
C GLU A 71 16.91 -7.85 -10.93
N CYS A 72 17.58 -8.58 -10.02
CA CYS A 72 17.01 -9.76 -9.37
C CYS A 72 15.95 -9.43 -8.31
N ILE A 73 15.82 -8.16 -7.90
CA ILE A 73 14.85 -7.72 -6.90
C ILE A 73 13.43 -8.02 -7.42
N GLN A 74 12.80 -9.02 -6.83
CA GLN A 74 11.41 -9.37 -7.12
C GLN A 74 10.44 -8.25 -6.67
N GLN A 75 9.29 -8.14 -7.36
CA GLN A 75 8.23 -7.16 -7.02
C GLN A 75 7.71 -7.35 -5.59
N ASN A 76 7.54 -8.62 -5.17
CA ASN A 76 7.39 -8.97 -3.77
C ASN A 76 8.77 -9.17 -3.17
N PHE A 77 9.23 -8.23 -2.34
CA PHE A 77 10.58 -8.29 -1.81
C PHE A 77 10.82 -9.52 -0.92
N LEU A 78 9.77 -10.09 -0.30
CA LEU A 78 9.86 -11.30 0.52
C LEU A 78 10.24 -12.54 -0.29
N ASP A 79 10.05 -12.53 -1.61
CA ASP A 79 10.42 -13.64 -2.50
C ASP A 79 11.91 -13.63 -2.86
N ASN A 80 12.66 -12.59 -2.46
CA ASN A 80 14.12 -12.60 -2.52
C ASN A 80 14.76 -13.36 -1.35
N PHE A 81 13.99 -13.70 -0.31
CA PHE A 81 14.49 -14.45 0.85
C PHE A 81 14.25 -15.96 0.67
N PRO A 82 15.19 -16.82 1.12
CA PRO A 82 15.00 -18.26 1.06
C PRO A 82 13.79 -18.71 1.89
N SER A 83 13.17 -19.81 1.51
CA SER A 83 11.97 -20.34 2.18
C SER A 83 12.23 -20.85 3.60
N ASP A 84 13.49 -21.07 3.96
CA ASP A 84 13.93 -21.53 5.28
C ASP A 84 14.13 -20.38 6.29
N ASP A 85 14.06 -19.12 5.84
CA ASP A 85 14.24 -17.96 6.73
C ASP A 85 13.01 -17.77 7.64
N VAL A 86 13.22 -17.99 8.94
CA VAL A 86 12.16 -17.95 9.96
C VAL A 86 11.48 -16.57 10.03
N LEU A 87 12.23 -15.47 9.83
CA LEU A 87 11.68 -14.12 9.89
C LEU A 87 10.76 -13.83 8.68
N SER A 88 11.20 -14.20 7.47
CA SER A 88 10.37 -14.13 6.26
C SER A 88 9.12 -15.00 6.38
N PHE A 89 9.25 -16.20 6.97
CA PHE A 89 8.11 -17.08 7.22
C PHE A 89 7.08 -16.44 8.16
N ILE A 90 7.51 -15.90 9.29
CA ILE A 90 6.62 -15.22 10.24
C ILE A 90 5.94 -14.01 9.58
N ALA A 91 6.68 -13.19 8.83
CA ALA A 91 6.13 -12.06 8.10
C ALA A 91 5.04 -12.48 7.10
N ARG A 92 5.26 -13.56 6.35
CA ARG A 92 4.28 -14.13 5.41
C ARG A 92 3.00 -14.58 6.13
N ILE A 93 3.12 -15.19 7.31
CA ILE A 93 1.96 -15.61 8.12
C ILE A 93 1.15 -14.40 8.59
N PHE A 94 1.80 -13.35 9.10
CA PHE A 94 1.09 -12.13 9.51
C PHE A 94 0.39 -11.43 8.34
N LEU A 95 1.06 -11.34 7.19
CA LEU A 95 0.44 -10.81 5.96
C LEU A 95 -0.74 -11.68 5.50
N LEU A 96 -0.66 -13.00 5.63
CA LEU A 96 -1.77 -13.90 5.28
C LEU A 96 -3.01 -13.63 6.15
N PHE A 97 -2.83 -13.54 7.47
CA PHE A 97 -3.93 -13.21 8.38
C PHE A 97 -4.51 -11.82 8.11
N GLN A 98 -3.66 -10.83 7.84
CA GLN A 98 -4.09 -9.49 7.46
C GLN A 98 -4.94 -9.53 6.17
N MET A 99 -4.44 -10.19 5.12
CA MET A 99 -5.16 -10.27 3.84
C MET A 99 -6.49 -11.01 3.95
N MET A 100 -6.54 -12.10 4.72
CA MET A 100 -7.78 -12.85 4.96
C MET A 100 -8.86 -12.01 5.63
N THR A 101 -8.49 -11.08 6.52
CA THR A 101 -9.44 -10.20 7.23
C THR A 101 -9.80 -8.94 6.43
N VAL A 102 -8.86 -8.40 5.66
CA VAL A 102 -9.07 -7.18 4.87
C VAL A 102 -9.84 -7.46 3.57
N TYR A 103 -9.63 -8.63 2.94
CA TYR A 103 -10.25 -8.95 1.66
C TYR A 103 -11.79 -8.91 1.67
N PRO A 104 -12.49 -9.48 2.67
CA PRO A 104 -13.95 -9.35 2.78
C PRO A 104 -14.43 -7.92 2.93
N LEU A 105 -13.70 -7.09 3.69
CA LEU A 105 -14.04 -5.68 3.90
C LEU A 105 -13.91 -4.88 2.60
N LEU A 106 -12.84 -5.09 1.83
CA LEU A 106 -12.66 -4.46 0.52
C LEU A 106 -13.76 -4.88 -0.45
N GLY A 107 -14.12 -6.16 -0.48
CA GLY A 107 -15.24 -6.67 -1.29
C GLY A 107 -16.56 -5.98 -0.94
N TYR A 108 -16.85 -5.79 0.36
CA TYR A 108 -18.02 -5.05 0.82
C TYR A 108 -18.00 -3.58 0.39
N LEU A 109 -16.86 -2.90 0.57
CA LEU A 109 -16.70 -1.49 0.21
C LEU A 109 -16.86 -1.25 -1.30
N VAL A 110 -16.23 -2.08 -2.14
CA VAL A 110 -16.36 -1.99 -3.60
C VAL A 110 -17.80 -2.25 -4.03
N ARG A 111 -18.45 -3.28 -3.46
CA ARG A 111 -19.87 -3.55 -3.72
C ARG A 111 -20.74 -2.35 -3.35
N ALA A 112 -20.55 -1.77 -2.17
CA ALA A 112 -21.33 -0.62 -1.70
C ALA A 112 -21.10 0.62 -2.58
N GLN A 113 -19.86 0.88 -3.01
CA GLN A 113 -19.53 1.99 -3.91
C GLN A 113 -20.13 1.80 -5.31
N LEU A 114 -20.05 0.60 -5.89
CA LEU A 114 -20.63 0.29 -7.19
C LEU A 114 -22.16 0.39 -7.16
N LEU A 115 -22.81 -0.22 -6.16
CA LEU A 115 -24.27 -0.20 -6.02
C LEU A 115 -24.79 1.21 -5.72
N GLY A 116 -24.10 1.95 -4.85
CA GLY A 116 -24.45 3.34 -4.56
C GLY A 116 -24.33 4.25 -5.80
N HIS A 117 -23.34 4.02 -6.66
CA HIS A 117 -23.18 4.81 -7.88
C HIS A 117 -24.16 4.40 -9.00
N LEU A 118 -24.45 3.10 -9.14
CA LEU A 118 -25.32 2.59 -10.21
C LEU A 118 -26.82 2.67 -9.86
N PHE A 119 -27.20 2.45 -8.60
CA PHE A 119 -28.59 2.29 -8.18
C PHE A 119 -29.04 3.34 -7.15
N GLY A 120 -28.14 4.19 -6.65
CA GLY A 120 -28.47 5.22 -5.66
C GLY A 120 -28.77 4.68 -4.26
N ASP A 121 -28.77 3.35 -4.07
CA ASP A 121 -29.08 2.69 -2.81
C ASP A 121 -27.99 1.65 -2.46
N THR A 122 -27.67 1.54 -1.17
CA THR A 122 -26.49 0.75 -0.73
C THR A 122 -26.80 -0.75 -0.68
N TYR A 123 -28.09 -1.10 -0.73
CA TYR A 123 -28.59 -2.47 -0.77
C TYR A 123 -29.81 -2.53 -1.70
N PRO A 124 -29.78 -3.31 -2.80
CA PRO A 124 -30.97 -3.49 -3.60
C PRO A 124 -32.02 -4.22 -2.75
N ARG A 125 -33.18 -3.59 -2.55
CA ARG A 125 -34.37 -4.29 -2.06
C ARG A 125 -34.96 -5.16 -3.16
#